data_AF-A0AB72Z086-F1
#
_entry.id   AF-A0AB72Z086-F1
#
_cell.length_a   1.000
_cell.length_b   1.000
_cell.length_c   1.000
_cell.angle_alpha   90.00
_cell.angle_beta   90.00
_cell.angle_gamma   90.00
#
_symmetry.space_group_name_H-M   'P 1'
#
loop_
_entity.id
_entity.type
_entity.pdbx_description
1 polymer ?
#
loop_
_entity_poly.entity_id
_entity_poly.type
_entity_poly.pdbx_seq_one_letter_code
_entity_poly.pdbx_strand_id
1 'polypeptide(L)'
;MVSALTSCLLCAGLCAGLCARTAAADGTVDWRIEDMGVRDAWDAGLTGKGVKVAVIDDQVVRDYPALADADVTYRLALSHGDSCHDVYDKNRVMSKRDMTLSTADGFNMTHGTHMVALIVGNGKGYDGGAGIQGIAPDASVIAYPYNFAITGSLGGFSNFDACVDADGNGVEQLVSSVTDAVDSGARIINMSFLGAADWDYYRAGLHALRHGVILVSARDNSTEAGLYDLVGVPTSSNYFPGTVTVNSLARDGTVSATSDVMDGNVSILSPGADMLGYGFTNRRELFPGDGGTSIAAADLTGYLTLAVQKWPEATGNQILQSLVRNTKGNDSGEARLDEEHRTGFGAVDLPRLLSVDPTGYPDVNPLLEWAVKASERHEETKGMYTEHPDWTDATFAESDPFSPSGEKVTCTTACALVGREYRRQARAWRKVEQCRRDGGSDCMRWSATATADQADRQADADADAGSSALPRWVVPVAGVAALVVVGGIVAAVVARRRARGRRRP
;
A
#
# COMPACT_ATOMS: atom_id res chain seq x y z
N MET A 1 -46.83 -51.46 -19.95
CA MET A 1 -46.62 -52.00 -18.58
C MET A 1 -45.13 -52.20 -18.40
N VAL A 2 -44.63 -51.93 -17.19
CA VAL A 2 -43.22 -51.71 -16.75
C VAL A 2 -42.78 -50.22 -16.78
N SER A 3 -42.85 -49.62 -15.58
CA SER A 3 -41.96 -48.70 -14.82
C SER A 3 -40.94 -47.80 -15.57
N ALA A 4 -40.50 -46.62 -15.12
CA ALA A 4 -40.40 -45.91 -13.83
C ALA A 4 -40.17 -44.40 -14.14
N LEU A 5 -40.76 -43.42 -13.43
CA LEU A 5 -40.23 -42.74 -12.23
C LEU A 5 -38.89 -41.99 -12.41
N THR A 6 -38.95 -40.68 -12.13
CA THR A 6 -37.90 -39.77 -11.62
C THR A 6 -36.86 -39.17 -12.58
N SER A 7 -36.93 -37.85 -12.77
CA SER A 7 -35.79 -36.98 -13.06
C SER A 7 -36.03 -35.60 -12.47
N CYS A 8 -35.60 -35.44 -11.22
CA CYS A 8 -35.28 -34.16 -10.60
C CYS A 8 -33.86 -34.30 -10.04
N LEU A 9 -33.15 -33.17 -10.03
CA LEU A 9 -31.79 -32.93 -9.51
C LEU A 9 -30.64 -33.25 -10.46
N LEU A 10 -30.02 -32.19 -10.99
CA LEU A 10 -28.57 -32.00 -11.04
C LEU A 10 -28.24 -30.60 -11.60
N CYS A 11 -28.20 -29.61 -10.70
CA CYS A 11 -27.47 -28.35 -10.90
C CYS A 11 -27.03 -27.84 -9.52
N ALA A 12 -26.08 -28.55 -8.90
CA ALA A 12 -25.34 -28.09 -7.73
C ALA A 12 -23.94 -28.70 -7.82
N GLY A 13 -23.03 -28.00 -8.49
CA GLY A 13 -21.70 -28.52 -8.77
C GLY A 13 -20.77 -27.45 -9.33
N LEU A 14 -20.63 -26.32 -8.63
CA LEU A 14 -19.58 -25.34 -8.93
C LEU A 14 -19.06 -24.54 -7.72
N CYS A 15 -19.50 -24.81 -6.49
CA CYS A 15 -19.02 -24.11 -5.28
C CYS A 15 -18.02 -24.92 -4.43
N ALA A 16 -17.57 -26.10 -4.87
CA ALA A 16 -16.80 -27.01 -4.03
C ALA A 16 -15.30 -26.65 -3.88
N GLY A 17 -14.80 -25.61 -4.55
CA GLY A 17 -13.39 -25.23 -4.52
C GLY A 17 -12.96 -24.35 -3.34
N LEU A 18 -13.87 -23.54 -2.78
CA LEU A 18 -13.52 -22.53 -1.75
C LEU A 18 -13.64 -23.04 -0.31
N CYS A 19 -14.23 -24.22 -0.08
CA CYS A 19 -14.46 -24.76 1.27
C CYS A 19 -13.32 -25.64 1.82
N ALA A 20 -12.18 -25.76 1.13
CA ALA A 20 -11.06 -26.50 1.70
C ALA A 20 -10.42 -25.67 2.83
N ARG A 21 -10.42 -26.22 4.05
CA ARG A 21 -9.57 -25.71 5.13
C ARG A 21 -8.12 -25.87 4.69
N THR A 22 -7.41 -24.78 4.47
CA THR A 22 -5.97 -24.79 4.25
C THR A 22 -5.31 -25.04 5.59
N ALA A 23 -5.10 -26.32 5.91
CA ALA A 23 -4.20 -26.74 6.97
C ALA A 23 -2.81 -26.96 6.36
N ALA A 24 -1.77 -26.44 7.01
CA ALA A 24 -0.40 -26.85 6.69
C ALA A 24 -0.24 -28.36 6.89
N ALA A 25 0.85 -28.92 6.35
CA ALA A 25 1.22 -30.32 6.54
C ALA A 25 1.39 -30.72 8.03
N ASP A 26 1.51 -29.75 8.95
CA ASP A 26 1.59 -29.95 10.40
C ASP A 26 0.26 -29.68 11.17
N GLY A 27 -0.82 -29.29 10.47
CA GLY A 27 -2.11 -28.99 11.08
C GLY A 27 -2.28 -27.57 11.63
N THR A 28 -1.36 -26.64 11.37
CA THR A 28 -1.58 -25.22 11.70
C THR A 28 -2.68 -24.59 10.82
N VAL A 29 -3.55 -23.83 11.47
CA VAL A 29 -4.72 -23.15 10.91
C VAL A 29 -4.33 -21.73 10.49
N ASP A 30 -4.68 -21.30 9.29
CA ASP A 30 -4.44 -19.94 8.80
C ASP A 30 -5.39 -18.94 9.49
N TRP A 31 -4.92 -18.33 10.58
CA TRP A 31 -5.73 -17.47 11.43
C TRP A 31 -6.20 -16.18 10.75
N ARG A 32 -5.47 -15.71 9.73
CA ARG A 32 -5.84 -14.55 8.90
C ARG A 32 -7.16 -14.80 8.16
N ILE A 33 -7.45 -16.07 7.85
CA ILE A 33 -8.68 -16.49 7.18
C ILE A 33 -9.74 -16.90 8.21
N GLU A 34 -9.33 -17.72 9.18
CA GLU A 34 -10.25 -18.43 10.06
C GLU A 34 -10.69 -17.59 11.27
N ASP A 35 -9.80 -16.77 11.83
CA ASP A 35 -10.09 -15.99 13.04
C ASP A 35 -10.52 -14.54 12.71
N MET A 36 -10.26 -14.06 11.50
CA MET A 36 -10.56 -12.67 11.07
C MET A 36 -11.89 -12.51 10.31
N GLY A 37 -12.69 -13.57 10.20
CA GLY A 37 -14.03 -13.51 9.57
C GLY A 37 -14.03 -13.60 8.04
N VAL A 38 -12.93 -14.05 7.43
CA VAL A 38 -12.86 -14.19 5.96
C VAL A 38 -13.73 -15.34 5.47
N ARG A 39 -13.81 -16.45 6.22
CA ARG A 39 -14.72 -17.56 5.90
C ARG A 39 -16.18 -17.11 5.81
N ASP A 40 -16.63 -16.32 6.78
CA ASP A 40 -17.99 -15.76 6.78
C ASP A 40 -18.21 -14.83 5.58
N ALA A 41 -17.20 -14.04 5.20
CA ALA A 41 -17.25 -13.19 4.01
C ALA A 41 -17.39 -14.02 2.72
N TRP A 42 -16.61 -15.10 2.58
CA TRP A 42 -16.69 -16.01 1.43
C TRP A 42 -18.04 -16.73 1.36
N ASP A 43 -18.57 -17.19 2.49
CA ASP A 43 -19.91 -17.79 2.58
C ASP A 43 -21.02 -16.79 2.20
N ALA A 44 -20.78 -15.50 2.43
CA ALA A 44 -21.64 -14.40 1.95
C ALA A 44 -21.39 -14.00 0.49
N GLY A 45 -20.50 -14.68 -0.24
CA GLY A 45 -20.18 -14.43 -1.65
C GLY A 45 -19.20 -13.27 -1.89
N LEU A 46 -18.51 -12.82 -0.84
CA LEU A 46 -17.51 -11.75 -0.94
C LEU A 46 -16.13 -12.37 -1.10
N THR A 47 -15.62 -12.46 -2.34
CA THR A 47 -14.34 -13.08 -2.68
C THR A 47 -13.37 -12.10 -3.36
N GLY A 48 -13.72 -10.82 -3.44
CA GLY A 48 -12.99 -9.77 -4.18
C GLY A 48 -13.43 -9.61 -5.63
N LYS A 49 -14.38 -10.42 -6.10
CA LYS A 49 -14.85 -10.41 -7.48
C LYS A 49 -15.30 -9.03 -7.94
N GLY A 50 -14.76 -8.57 -9.06
CA GLY A 50 -15.08 -7.29 -9.68
C GLY A 50 -14.34 -6.09 -9.08
N VAL A 51 -13.46 -6.32 -8.11
CA VAL A 51 -12.56 -5.29 -7.57
C VAL A 51 -11.19 -5.46 -8.18
N LYS A 52 -10.61 -4.34 -8.64
CA LYS A 52 -9.26 -4.28 -9.17
C LYS A 52 -8.31 -3.70 -8.13
N VAL A 53 -7.18 -4.36 -7.94
CA VAL A 53 -6.12 -3.99 -6.99
C VAL A 53 -4.80 -3.90 -7.75
N ALA A 54 -3.93 -2.98 -7.34
CA ALA A 54 -2.54 -2.96 -7.81
C ALA A 54 -1.59 -3.39 -6.68
N VAL A 55 -0.55 -4.12 -7.04
CA VAL A 55 0.55 -4.48 -6.15
C VAL A 55 1.82 -3.97 -6.79
N ILE A 56 2.50 -3.02 -6.13
CA ILE A 56 3.81 -2.52 -6.55
C ILE A 56 4.84 -3.17 -5.62
N ASP A 57 5.69 -4.04 -6.16
CA ASP A 57 6.62 -4.85 -5.36
C ASP A 57 7.73 -5.46 -6.25
N ASP A 58 8.51 -6.44 -5.79
CA ASP A 58 9.49 -7.15 -6.61
C ASP A 58 8.83 -7.94 -7.77
N GLN A 59 9.64 -8.31 -8.76
CA GLN A 59 9.22 -9.23 -9.84
C GLN A 59 8.50 -10.47 -9.31
N VAL A 60 7.38 -10.83 -9.94
CA VAL A 60 6.56 -12.00 -9.55
C VAL A 60 7.00 -13.26 -10.29
N VAL A 61 7.06 -14.38 -9.56
CA VAL A 61 7.22 -15.75 -10.07
C VAL A 61 5.88 -16.20 -10.66
N ARG A 62 5.73 -16.05 -11.97
CA ARG A 62 4.43 -16.23 -12.65
C ARG A 62 3.90 -17.66 -12.65
N ASP A 63 4.78 -18.64 -12.47
CA ASP A 63 4.44 -20.06 -12.40
C ASP A 63 4.30 -20.57 -10.95
N TYR A 64 4.20 -19.66 -9.97
CA TYR A 64 3.85 -20.04 -8.60
C TYR A 64 2.44 -20.70 -8.59
N PRO A 65 2.28 -21.93 -8.08
CA PRO A 65 1.03 -22.68 -8.21
C PRO A 65 -0.21 -21.98 -7.65
N ALA A 66 -0.05 -21.16 -6.61
CA ALA A 66 -1.18 -20.46 -6.01
C ALA A 66 -1.79 -19.40 -6.93
N LEU A 67 -1.06 -18.96 -7.97
CA LEU A 67 -1.50 -17.93 -8.92
C LEU A 67 -2.10 -18.53 -10.20
N ALA A 68 -2.08 -19.85 -10.38
CA ALA A 68 -2.45 -20.49 -11.64
C ALA A 68 -3.88 -20.19 -12.13
N ASP A 69 -4.80 -19.91 -11.19
CA ASP A 69 -6.21 -19.61 -11.48
C ASP A 69 -6.59 -18.15 -11.12
N ALA A 70 -5.62 -17.35 -10.66
CA ALA A 70 -5.85 -15.97 -10.24
C ALA A 70 -5.82 -15.00 -11.44
N ASP A 71 -6.65 -13.95 -11.40
CA ASP A 71 -6.64 -12.89 -12.42
C ASP A 71 -5.50 -11.90 -12.14
N VAL A 72 -4.28 -12.27 -12.54
CA VAL A 72 -3.08 -11.44 -12.37
C VAL A 72 -2.59 -10.94 -13.73
N THR A 73 -2.56 -9.63 -13.89
CA THR A 73 -1.92 -8.95 -15.02
C THR A 73 -0.56 -8.41 -14.59
N TYR A 74 0.52 -8.76 -15.29
CA TYR A 74 1.84 -8.20 -15.05
C TYR A 74 2.08 -6.99 -15.96
N ARG A 75 2.52 -5.87 -15.38
CA ARG A 75 2.83 -4.65 -16.15
C ARG A 75 4.10 -3.99 -15.65
N LEU A 76 4.92 -3.52 -16.59
CA LEU A 76 6.07 -2.69 -16.29
C LEU A 76 5.75 -1.25 -16.70
N ALA A 77 5.60 -0.36 -15.72
CA ALA A 77 5.40 1.06 -15.95
C ALA A 77 6.75 1.78 -15.76
N LEU A 78 7.24 2.40 -16.84
CA LEU A 78 8.50 3.13 -16.89
C LEU A 78 8.23 4.56 -17.33
N SER A 79 8.93 5.53 -16.76
CA SER A 79 8.82 6.93 -17.21
C SER A 79 9.28 7.15 -18.64
N HIS A 80 10.16 6.28 -19.15
CA HIS A 80 10.59 6.25 -20.53
C HIS A 80 11.12 4.88 -20.93
N GLY A 81 11.16 4.62 -22.24
CA GLY A 81 11.62 3.35 -22.79
C GLY A 81 10.62 2.20 -22.64
N ASP A 82 11.02 1.04 -23.15
CA ASP A 82 10.25 -0.22 -23.09
C ASP A 82 10.93 -1.30 -22.25
N SER A 83 12.12 -1.01 -21.74
CA SER A 83 12.92 -1.90 -20.89
C SER A 83 13.92 -1.10 -20.08
N CYS A 84 14.36 -1.68 -18.97
CA CYS A 84 15.51 -1.22 -18.21
C CYS A 84 16.36 -2.40 -17.75
N HIS A 85 17.57 -2.11 -17.31
CA HIS A 85 18.46 -3.09 -16.71
C HIS A 85 18.81 -2.68 -15.28
N ASP A 86 19.24 -3.67 -14.52
CA ASP A 86 19.78 -3.50 -13.18
C ASP A 86 21.08 -2.67 -13.22
N VAL A 87 21.18 -1.66 -12.35
CA VAL A 87 22.33 -0.74 -12.29
C VAL A 87 23.67 -1.44 -12.01
N TYR A 88 23.67 -2.60 -11.35
CA TYR A 88 24.85 -3.37 -10.99
C TYR A 88 25.11 -4.55 -11.94
N ASP A 89 24.07 -5.14 -12.54
CA ASP A 89 24.19 -6.22 -13.52
C ASP A 89 23.35 -5.97 -14.78
N LYS A 90 24.02 -5.44 -15.82
CA LYS A 90 23.39 -5.13 -17.11
C LYS A 90 22.74 -6.33 -17.82
N ASN A 91 23.01 -7.56 -17.39
CA ASN A 91 22.38 -8.75 -17.96
C ASN A 91 21.00 -9.02 -17.35
N ARG A 92 20.68 -8.45 -16.19
CA ARG A 92 19.34 -8.49 -15.60
C ARG A 92 18.51 -7.39 -16.25
N VAL A 93 17.59 -7.76 -17.12
CA VAL A 93 16.76 -6.84 -17.89
C VAL A 93 15.29 -7.11 -17.59
N MET A 94 14.54 -6.05 -17.31
CA MET A 94 13.07 -6.07 -17.32
C MET A 94 12.58 -5.32 -18.55
N SER A 95 11.55 -5.85 -19.20
CA SER A 95 10.89 -5.18 -20.32
C SER A 95 9.37 -5.28 -20.20
N LYS A 96 8.64 -4.41 -20.90
CA LYS A 96 7.17 -4.49 -20.98
C LYS A 96 6.66 -5.82 -21.56
N ARG A 97 7.53 -6.63 -22.17
CA ARG A 97 7.20 -7.96 -22.70
C ARG A 97 7.58 -9.10 -21.76
N ASP A 98 8.54 -8.85 -20.87
CA ASP A 98 9.06 -9.84 -19.94
C ASP A 98 9.56 -9.13 -18.68
N MET A 99 8.75 -9.17 -17.64
CA MET A 99 8.96 -8.46 -16.37
C MET A 99 8.78 -9.37 -15.15
N THR A 100 8.50 -10.64 -15.41
CA THR A 100 8.24 -11.67 -14.40
C THR A 100 9.42 -12.61 -14.30
N LEU A 101 9.46 -13.39 -13.22
CA LEU A 101 10.37 -14.51 -13.05
C LEU A 101 9.59 -15.82 -13.13
N SER A 102 10.30 -16.93 -13.13
CA SER A 102 9.75 -18.28 -13.07
C SER A 102 10.67 -19.23 -12.29
N THR A 103 10.18 -20.45 -12.05
CA THR A 103 11.02 -21.52 -11.47
C THR A 103 12.23 -21.87 -12.33
N ALA A 104 12.16 -21.64 -13.65
CA ALA A 104 13.29 -21.82 -14.56
C ALA A 104 14.40 -20.77 -14.35
N ASP A 105 14.06 -19.61 -13.79
CA ASP A 105 15.01 -18.53 -13.44
C ASP A 105 15.65 -18.76 -12.06
N GLY A 106 15.34 -19.88 -11.40
CA GLY A 106 15.86 -20.23 -10.07
C GLY A 106 15.05 -19.64 -8.91
N PHE A 107 13.89 -19.05 -9.19
CA PHE A 107 13.00 -18.49 -8.18
C PHE A 107 11.76 -19.37 -7.99
N ASN A 108 11.58 -19.92 -6.79
CA ASN A 108 10.32 -20.53 -6.39
C ASN A 108 9.37 -19.51 -5.73
N MET A 109 9.91 -18.40 -5.24
CA MET A 109 9.16 -17.33 -4.58
C MET A 109 9.96 -16.02 -4.62
N THR A 110 9.28 -14.89 -4.63
CA THR A 110 9.84 -13.54 -4.42
C THR A 110 8.96 -12.78 -3.42
N HIS A 111 9.43 -11.63 -2.93
CA HIS A 111 8.60 -10.80 -2.05
C HIS A 111 7.30 -10.39 -2.75
N GLY A 112 7.37 -9.92 -4.01
CA GLY A 112 6.18 -9.56 -4.79
C GLY A 112 5.24 -10.72 -5.06
N THR A 113 5.78 -11.93 -5.33
CA THR A 113 4.94 -13.14 -5.45
C THR A 113 4.17 -13.41 -4.17
N HIS A 114 4.83 -13.26 -3.02
CA HIS A 114 4.21 -13.46 -1.71
C HIS A 114 3.08 -12.45 -1.50
N MET A 115 3.32 -11.17 -1.76
CA MET A 115 2.31 -10.11 -1.60
C MET A 115 1.09 -10.33 -2.49
N VAL A 116 1.29 -10.66 -3.77
CA VAL A 116 0.19 -10.98 -4.69
C VAL A 116 -0.57 -12.21 -4.20
N ALA A 117 0.12 -13.27 -3.79
CA ALA A 117 -0.53 -14.51 -3.35
C ALA A 117 -1.32 -14.35 -2.04
N LEU A 118 -0.89 -13.49 -1.11
CA LEU A 118 -1.64 -13.18 0.11
C LEU A 118 -2.98 -12.49 -0.17
N ILE A 119 -3.09 -11.82 -1.32
CA ILE A 119 -4.34 -11.19 -1.78
C ILE A 119 -5.17 -12.20 -2.57
N VAL A 120 -4.63 -12.82 -3.63
CA VAL A 120 -5.41 -13.59 -4.63
C VAL A 120 -5.07 -15.09 -4.75
N GLY A 121 -4.18 -15.62 -3.91
CA GLY A 121 -3.73 -17.00 -4.00
C GLY A 121 -4.86 -18.03 -3.81
N ASN A 122 -4.82 -19.13 -4.56
CA ASN A 122 -5.83 -20.20 -4.49
C ASN A 122 -5.50 -21.32 -3.48
N GLY A 123 -4.45 -21.16 -2.66
CA GLY A 123 -4.04 -22.15 -1.67
C GLY A 123 -3.24 -23.36 -2.20
N LYS A 124 -3.00 -23.47 -3.51
CA LYS A 124 -2.21 -24.57 -4.10
C LYS A 124 -0.70 -24.28 -4.01
N GLY A 125 0.08 -25.25 -3.56
CA GLY A 125 1.54 -25.17 -3.48
C GLY A 125 2.25 -26.00 -4.55
N TYR A 126 3.58 -25.97 -4.50
CA TYR A 126 4.42 -26.83 -5.33
C TYR A 126 4.23 -28.31 -4.97
N ASP A 127 4.43 -29.18 -5.96
CA ASP A 127 4.50 -30.63 -5.77
C ASP A 127 3.24 -31.23 -5.09
N GLY A 128 2.08 -30.56 -5.26
CA GLY A 128 0.80 -30.94 -4.67
C GLY A 128 0.63 -30.56 -3.19
N GLY A 129 1.57 -29.81 -2.62
CA GLY A 129 1.52 -29.31 -1.25
C GLY A 129 0.60 -28.11 -1.06
N ALA A 130 0.55 -27.61 0.17
CA ALA A 130 -0.16 -26.37 0.52
C ALA A 130 0.60 -25.14 0.00
N GLY A 131 -0.15 -24.17 -0.51
CA GLY A 131 0.34 -22.85 -0.90
C GLY A 131 -0.43 -21.75 -0.18
N ILE A 132 -0.17 -20.50 -0.56
CA ILE A 132 -0.79 -19.34 0.08
C ILE A 132 -2.24 -19.23 -0.37
N GLN A 133 -3.15 -19.19 0.60
CA GLN A 133 -4.55 -18.84 0.38
C GLN A 133 -4.71 -17.33 0.55
N GLY A 134 -5.11 -16.67 -0.53
CA GLY A 134 -5.41 -15.25 -0.55
C GLY A 134 -6.75 -14.95 0.09
N ILE A 135 -6.89 -13.75 0.67
CA ILE A 135 -8.12 -13.27 1.31
C ILE A 135 -9.21 -12.92 0.29
N ALA A 136 -8.82 -12.42 -0.88
CA ALA A 136 -9.70 -11.97 -1.96
C ALA A 136 -9.37 -12.73 -3.27
N PRO A 137 -9.57 -14.06 -3.32
CA PRO A 137 -9.08 -14.93 -4.41
C PRO A 137 -9.66 -14.61 -5.81
N ASP A 138 -10.81 -13.93 -5.89
CA ASP A 138 -11.45 -13.59 -7.17
C ASP A 138 -11.23 -12.11 -7.58
N ALA A 139 -10.37 -11.37 -6.88
CA ALA A 139 -10.00 -10.01 -7.28
C ALA A 139 -9.08 -10.01 -8.51
N SER A 140 -9.15 -8.95 -9.30
CA SER A 140 -8.20 -8.70 -10.40
C SER A 140 -6.99 -7.94 -9.87
N VAL A 141 -5.79 -8.48 -10.00
CA VAL A 141 -4.54 -7.81 -9.58
C VAL A 141 -3.74 -7.34 -10.79
N ILE A 142 -3.27 -6.09 -10.75
CA ILE A 142 -2.15 -5.65 -11.59
C ILE A 142 -0.88 -5.65 -10.74
N ALA A 143 0.09 -6.49 -11.12
CA ALA A 143 1.39 -6.56 -10.45
C ALA A 143 2.43 -5.75 -11.23
N TYR A 144 2.98 -4.73 -10.56
CA TYR A 144 4.04 -3.87 -11.08
C TYR A 144 5.37 -4.21 -10.39
N PRO A 145 6.37 -4.70 -11.13
CA PRO A 145 7.69 -4.87 -10.57
C PRO A 145 8.35 -3.51 -10.39
N TYR A 146 8.80 -3.23 -9.16
CA TYR A 146 9.54 -2.05 -8.76
C TYR A 146 11.02 -2.35 -8.59
N ASN A 147 11.38 -3.55 -8.11
CA ASN A 147 12.77 -4.01 -8.04
C ASN A 147 12.99 -5.35 -8.75
N PHE A 148 14.26 -5.57 -9.12
CA PHE A 148 14.73 -6.87 -9.56
C PHE A 148 14.88 -7.81 -8.36
N ALA A 149 14.17 -8.94 -8.36
CA ALA A 149 14.23 -9.87 -7.22
C ALA A 149 15.61 -10.54 -7.12
N ILE A 150 16.16 -10.63 -5.91
CA ILE A 150 17.44 -11.28 -5.63
C ILE A 150 17.24 -12.63 -4.91
N THR A 151 18.13 -13.60 -5.14
CA THR A 151 18.07 -14.87 -4.41
C THR A 151 18.47 -14.69 -2.96
N GLY A 152 17.71 -15.21 -2.01
CA GLY A 152 18.03 -15.07 -0.59
C GLY A 152 16.83 -15.20 0.32
N SER A 153 16.93 -14.57 1.50
CA SER A 153 15.83 -14.47 2.46
C SER A 153 14.69 -13.67 1.85
N LEU A 154 13.45 -14.09 2.10
CA LEU A 154 12.27 -13.30 1.80
C LEU A 154 12.08 -12.30 2.94
N GLY A 155 12.21 -11.02 2.63
CA GLY A 155 12.29 -9.96 3.62
C GLY A 155 13.74 -9.58 3.95
N GLY A 156 13.97 -8.27 4.10
CA GLY A 156 15.28 -7.65 4.29
C GLY A 156 15.51 -6.51 3.30
N PHE A 157 16.41 -5.58 3.64
CA PHE A 157 16.86 -4.55 2.70
C PHE A 157 17.68 -5.21 1.58
N SER A 158 17.02 -5.53 0.46
CA SER A 158 17.70 -5.68 -0.82
C SER A 158 18.32 -4.33 -1.15
N ASN A 159 19.52 -4.29 -1.74
CA ASN A 159 19.92 -3.06 -2.43
C ASN A 159 18.81 -2.74 -3.43
N PHE A 160 18.30 -1.50 -3.41
CA PHE A 160 17.37 -1.03 -4.42
C PHE A 160 18.14 -1.01 -5.74
N ASP A 161 18.15 -2.16 -6.42
CA ASP A 161 18.79 -2.31 -7.71
C ASP A 161 18.00 -1.43 -8.69
N ALA A 162 18.50 -0.21 -8.87
CA ALA A 162 17.83 0.81 -9.64
C ALA A 162 17.71 0.38 -11.11
N CYS A 163 16.51 0.52 -11.65
CA CYS A 163 16.20 0.37 -13.06
C CYS A 163 16.86 1.53 -13.82
N VAL A 164 17.76 1.22 -14.76
CA VAL A 164 18.44 2.21 -15.60
C VAL A 164 18.28 1.93 -17.10
N ASP A 165 18.31 2.98 -17.90
CA ASP A 165 18.30 2.89 -19.36
C ASP A 165 19.66 2.44 -19.91
N ALA A 166 19.79 2.28 -21.23
CA ALA A 166 21.02 1.82 -21.89
C ALA A 166 22.25 2.71 -21.60
N ASP A 167 22.02 3.99 -21.32
CA ASP A 167 23.05 4.98 -21.03
C ASP A 167 23.39 5.06 -19.53
N GLY A 168 22.66 4.31 -18.69
CA GLY A 168 22.83 4.27 -17.24
C GLY A 168 22.06 5.36 -16.50
N ASN A 169 21.10 6.04 -17.14
CA ASN A 169 20.23 7.00 -16.48
C ASN A 169 19.11 6.28 -15.72
N GLY A 170 18.75 6.79 -14.55
CA GLY A 170 17.65 6.24 -13.76
C GLY A 170 16.31 6.27 -14.50
N VAL A 171 15.59 5.16 -14.45
CA VAL A 171 14.23 5.02 -14.97
C VAL A 171 13.28 4.97 -13.79
N GLU A 172 12.45 5.99 -13.68
CA GLU A 172 11.41 6.10 -12.66
C GLU A 172 10.32 5.05 -12.92
N GLN A 173 9.92 4.34 -11.86
CA GLN A 173 8.92 3.26 -11.93
C GLN A 173 7.75 3.46 -10.97
N LEU A 174 7.95 4.09 -9.81
CA LEU A 174 6.95 4.20 -8.75
C LEU A 174 5.81 5.15 -9.15
N VAL A 175 6.13 6.39 -9.52
CA VAL A 175 5.19 7.39 -10.03
C VAL A 175 4.44 6.83 -11.22
N SER A 176 5.18 6.24 -12.18
CA SER A 176 4.61 5.62 -13.37
C SER A 176 3.64 4.48 -13.03
N SER A 177 3.97 3.63 -12.06
CA SER A 177 3.13 2.50 -11.62
C SER A 177 1.89 2.96 -10.85
N VAL A 178 2.03 3.95 -9.97
CA VAL A 178 0.89 4.53 -9.24
C VAL A 178 -0.08 5.20 -10.21
N THR A 179 0.42 5.99 -11.16
CA THR A 179 -0.41 6.63 -12.19
C THR A 179 -1.11 5.58 -13.07
N ASP A 180 -0.39 4.60 -13.62
CA ASP A 180 -1.01 3.55 -14.45
C ASP A 180 -2.04 2.72 -13.66
N ALA A 181 -1.80 2.46 -12.37
CA ALA A 181 -2.74 1.75 -11.51
C ALA A 181 -4.06 2.52 -11.34
N VAL A 182 -3.97 3.82 -11.02
CA VAL A 182 -5.16 4.70 -10.89
C VAL A 182 -5.92 4.74 -12.22
N ASP A 183 -5.22 5.01 -13.33
CA ASP A 183 -5.82 5.16 -14.65
C ASP A 183 -6.40 3.83 -15.18
N SER A 184 -5.87 2.71 -14.69
CA SER A 184 -6.40 1.37 -14.97
C SER A 184 -7.61 1.00 -14.11
N GLY A 185 -8.04 1.88 -13.21
CA GLY A 185 -9.20 1.70 -12.34
C GLY A 185 -8.93 0.81 -11.13
N ALA A 186 -7.68 0.72 -10.65
CA ALA A 186 -7.41 0.08 -9.38
C ALA A 186 -8.08 0.88 -8.24
N ARG A 187 -8.75 0.17 -7.33
CA ARG A 187 -9.41 0.78 -6.15
C ARG A 187 -8.47 0.87 -4.95
N ILE A 188 -7.45 0.01 -4.93
CA ILE A 188 -6.47 -0.11 -3.85
C ILE A 188 -5.09 -0.35 -4.50
N ILE A 189 -4.05 0.31 -3.99
CA ILE A 189 -2.65 0.11 -4.37
C ILE A 189 -1.90 -0.34 -3.11
N ASN A 190 -1.35 -1.55 -3.15
CA ASN A 190 -0.49 -2.10 -2.12
C ASN A 190 0.99 -1.83 -2.42
N MET A 191 1.70 -1.23 -1.47
CA MET A 191 3.12 -0.92 -1.52
C MET A 191 3.82 -1.51 -0.28
N SER A 192 4.26 -2.76 -0.38
CA SER A 192 4.88 -3.47 0.75
C SER A 192 6.39 -3.18 0.85
N PHE A 193 6.77 -1.91 0.65
CA PHE A 193 8.14 -1.41 0.73
C PHE A 193 8.16 0.01 1.29
N LEU A 194 9.36 0.47 1.63
CA LEU A 194 9.62 1.87 1.99
C LEU A 194 10.34 2.53 0.82
N GLY A 195 9.78 3.62 0.31
CA GLY A 195 10.38 4.40 -0.77
C GLY A 195 10.47 5.87 -0.37
N ALA A 196 11.60 6.50 -0.67
CA ALA A 196 11.66 7.95 -0.70
C ALA A 196 10.65 8.44 -1.74
N ALA A 197 9.77 9.34 -1.33
CA ALA A 197 8.94 10.10 -2.26
C ALA A 197 9.75 11.33 -2.67
N ASP A 198 10.17 11.37 -3.93
CA ASP A 198 10.72 12.57 -4.52
C ASP A 198 9.57 13.54 -4.89
N TRP A 199 9.94 14.64 -5.56
CA TRP A 199 8.99 15.65 -6.03
C TRP A 199 7.90 15.08 -6.94
N ASP A 200 8.21 14.08 -7.75
CA ASP A 200 7.28 13.53 -8.72
C ASP A 200 6.27 12.59 -8.06
N TYR A 201 6.63 11.95 -6.94
CA TYR A 201 5.69 11.14 -6.16
C TYR A 201 4.53 11.95 -5.59
N TYR A 202 4.70 13.23 -5.26
CA TYR A 202 3.56 14.07 -4.82
C TYR A 202 2.44 14.10 -5.84
N ARG A 203 2.77 14.14 -7.13
CA ARG A 203 1.78 14.17 -8.20
C ARG A 203 1.01 12.85 -8.26
N ALA A 204 1.72 11.73 -8.28
CA ALA A 204 1.10 10.40 -8.30
C ALA A 204 0.28 10.10 -7.03
N GLY A 205 0.82 10.43 -5.85
CA GLY A 205 0.12 10.27 -4.57
C GLY A 205 -1.16 11.11 -4.53
N LEU A 206 -1.08 12.39 -4.90
CA LEU A 206 -2.27 13.25 -4.93
C LEU A 206 -3.28 12.85 -6.02
N HIS A 207 -2.81 12.35 -7.17
CA HIS A 207 -3.66 11.74 -8.19
C HIS A 207 -4.46 10.59 -7.59
N ALA A 208 -3.80 9.62 -6.95
CA ALA A 208 -4.46 8.51 -6.28
C ALA A 208 -5.48 8.98 -5.22
N LEU A 209 -5.12 9.95 -4.37
CA LEU A 209 -6.02 10.49 -3.34
C LEU A 209 -7.24 11.21 -3.94
N ARG A 210 -7.08 11.93 -5.05
CA ARG A 210 -8.18 12.61 -5.74
C ARG A 210 -9.18 11.61 -6.29
N HIS A 211 -8.69 10.54 -6.91
CA HIS A 211 -9.51 9.45 -7.45
C HIS A 211 -10.05 8.49 -6.38
N GLY A 212 -9.80 8.78 -5.09
CA GLY A 212 -10.27 7.94 -3.99
C GLY A 212 -9.69 6.53 -4.03
N VAL A 213 -8.49 6.37 -4.59
CA VAL A 213 -7.74 5.12 -4.58
C VAL A 213 -7.05 4.98 -3.23
N ILE A 214 -7.22 3.84 -2.58
CA ILE A 214 -6.65 3.59 -1.25
C ILE A 214 -5.18 3.18 -1.41
N LEU A 215 -4.27 3.99 -0.89
CA LEU A 215 -2.85 3.65 -0.81
C LEU A 215 -2.60 2.91 0.50
N VAL A 216 -2.07 1.69 0.42
CA VAL A 216 -1.71 0.85 1.59
C VAL A 216 -0.21 0.62 1.55
N SER A 217 0.48 0.92 2.64
CA SER A 217 1.93 0.77 2.71
C SER A 217 2.39 0.16 4.02
N ALA A 218 3.44 -0.66 3.95
CA ALA A 218 4.06 -1.24 5.13
C ALA A 218 4.85 -0.19 5.95
N ARG A 219 4.78 -0.26 7.28
CA ARG A 219 5.73 0.41 8.18
C ARG A 219 7.11 -0.29 8.12
N ASP A 220 8.19 0.39 8.48
CA ASP A 220 9.50 -0.26 8.66
C ASP A 220 9.46 -1.38 9.71
N ASN A 221 10.20 -2.47 9.47
CA ASN A 221 10.37 -3.59 10.40
C ASN A 221 11.51 -3.32 11.39
N SER A 222 11.49 -2.13 12.01
CA SER A 222 12.48 -1.71 12.99
C SER A 222 11.85 -1.39 14.34
N THR A 223 12.61 -1.63 15.40
CA THR A 223 12.26 -1.23 16.77
C THR A 223 12.71 0.21 17.06
N GLU A 224 12.94 1.02 16.03
CA GLU A 224 13.26 2.44 16.15
C GLU A 224 11.94 3.22 16.21
N ALA A 225 11.86 4.18 17.14
CA ALA A 225 10.66 4.99 17.31
C ALA A 225 10.51 6.00 16.17
N GLY A 226 9.28 6.16 15.68
CA GLY A 226 8.93 7.12 14.64
C GLY A 226 8.55 8.49 15.21
N LEU A 227 7.68 9.20 14.46
CA LEU A 227 7.23 10.54 14.83
C LEU A 227 6.29 10.53 16.02
N TYR A 228 6.18 11.65 16.74
CA TYR A 228 5.32 11.74 17.93
C TYR A 228 3.81 11.69 17.66
N ASP A 229 3.34 12.05 16.47
CA ASP A 229 1.92 12.08 16.10
C ASP A 229 1.78 11.84 14.59
N LEU A 230 0.56 11.55 14.14
CA LEU A 230 0.23 11.34 12.72
C LEU A 230 0.24 12.69 12.00
N VAL A 231 1.43 13.17 11.64
CA VAL A 231 1.65 14.40 10.86
C VAL A 231 2.04 14.11 9.41
N GLY A 232 2.39 12.86 9.10
CA GLY A 232 2.89 12.41 7.80
C GLY A 232 4.33 12.83 7.52
N VAL A 233 4.96 12.16 6.57
CA VAL A 233 6.25 12.54 5.97
C VAL A 233 6.05 12.60 4.46
N PRO A 234 5.78 13.77 3.89
CA PRO A 234 5.40 13.89 2.47
C PRO A 234 6.49 13.43 1.49
N THR A 235 7.75 13.35 1.93
CA THR A 235 8.89 12.79 1.18
C THR A 235 9.11 11.29 1.41
N SER A 236 8.13 10.58 1.96
CA SER A 236 8.13 9.13 2.13
C SER A 236 6.82 8.57 1.61
N SER A 237 6.86 7.56 0.74
CA SER A 237 5.67 6.91 0.19
C SER A 237 4.81 6.24 1.27
N ASN A 238 5.47 5.58 2.23
CA ASN A 238 4.82 4.86 3.32
C ASN A 238 4.23 5.78 4.40
N TYR A 239 4.70 7.01 4.52
CA TYR A 239 4.16 8.03 5.44
C TYR A 239 3.53 9.22 4.71
N PHE A 240 3.29 9.10 3.41
CA PHE A 240 2.68 10.16 2.63
C PHE A 240 1.29 10.48 3.21
N PRO A 241 0.95 11.76 3.46
CA PRO A 241 -0.34 12.11 4.05
C PRO A 241 -1.53 11.58 3.24
N GLY A 242 -2.30 10.65 3.83
CA GLY A 242 -3.41 9.97 3.17
C GLY A 242 -3.17 8.49 2.85
N THR A 243 -1.93 8.01 2.94
CA THR A 243 -1.57 6.59 2.86
C THR A 243 -1.89 5.88 4.16
N VAL A 244 -2.43 4.65 4.07
CA VAL A 244 -2.62 3.75 5.20
C VAL A 244 -1.29 3.07 5.53
N THR A 245 -0.59 3.58 6.53
CA THR A 245 0.60 2.92 7.08
C THR A 245 0.18 1.75 7.97
N VAL A 246 0.61 0.55 7.62
CA VAL A 246 0.20 -0.68 8.30
C VAL A 246 1.33 -1.22 9.18
N ASN A 247 0.99 -1.51 10.43
CA ASN A 247 1.87 -2.19 11.36
C ASN A 247 1.36 -3.63 11.64
N SER A 248 2.26 -4.50 12.10
CA SER A 248 1.99 -5.93 12.15
C SER A 248 1.34 -6.38 13.47
N LEU A 249 0.28 -7.17 13.35
CA LEU A 249 -0.49 -7.78 14.43
C LEU A 249 -0.14 -9.27 14.55
N ALA A 250 0.11 -9.73 15.78
CA ALA A 250 0.25 -11.13 16.14
C ALA A 250 -1.13 -11.78 16.39
N ARG A 251 -1.18 -13.12 16.36
CA ARG A 251 -2.46 -13.84 16.47
C ARG A 251 -3.17 -13.60 17.81
N ASP A 252 -2.41 -13.38 18.87
CA ASP A 252 -2.94 -13.10 20.21
C ASP A 252 -3.50 -11.68 20.38
N GLY A 253 -3.45 -10.85 19.33
CA GLY A 253 -3.92 -9.48 19.31
C GLY A 253 -2.89 -8.44 19.77
N THR A 254 -1.65 -8.85 20.05
CA THR A 254 -0.56 -7.93 20.37
C THR A 254 0.11 -7.38 19.11
N VAL A 255 0.77 -6.23 19.22
CA VAL A 255 1.65 -5.72 18.16
C VAL A 255 2.87 -6.64 18.06
N SER A 256 3.28 -7.05 16.86
CA SER A 256 4.41 -7.96 16.71
C SER A 256 5.72 -7.33 17.21
N ALA A 257 6.66 -8.15 17.65
CA ALA A 257 7.88 -7.67 18.30
C ALA A 257 8.76 -6.74 17.43
N THR A 258 8.76 -6.92 16.11
CA THR A 258 9.45 -6.04 15.14
C THR A 258 8.75 -4.70 14.88
N SER A 259 7.58 -4.53 15.49
CA SER A 259 6.61 -3.47 15.25
C SER A 259 6.17 -2.75 16.54
N ASP A 260 6.44 -3.32 17.72
CA ASP A 260 6.03 -2.79 19.02
C ASP A 260 6.94 -1.61 19.46
N VAL A 261 6.76 -0.49 18.77
CA VAL A 261 7.42 0.77 19.06
C VAL A 261 6.50 1.93 18.70
N MET A 262 6.66 3.05 19.41
CA MET A 262 5.92 4.28 19.14
C MET A 262 6.26 4.81 17.75
N ASP A 263 5.23 5.06 16.95
CA ASP A 263 5.31 5.74 15.66
C ASP A 263 3.94 6.32 15.29
N GLY A 264 3.80 7.64 15.45
CA GLY A 264 2.58 8.40 15.18
C GLY A 264 2.03 8.23 13.78
N ASN A 265 2.85 7.85 12.78
CA ASN A 265 2.37 7.64 11.43
C ASN A 265 1.75 6.25 11.19
N VAL A 266 1.80 5.34 12.16
CA VAL A 266 1.06 4.07 12.09
C VAL A 266 -0.44 4.37 12.09
N SER A 267 -1.14 3.86 11.07
CA SER A 267 -2.58 4.09 10.90
C SER A 267 -3.40 2.90 11.40
N ILE A 268 -3.06 1.68 11.01
CA ILE A 268 -3.87 0.47 11.28
C ILE A 268 -2.96 -0.71 11.59
N LEU A 269 -3.42 -1.61 12.46
CA LEU A 269 -2.83 -2.93 12.63
C LEU A 269 -3.56 -3.97 11.76
N SER A 270 -2.79 -4.84 11.13
CA SER A 270 -3.30 -5.96 10.33
C SER A 270 -2.46 -7.21 10.60
N PRO A 271 -3.04 -8.43 10.51
CA PRO A 271 -2.32 -9.69 10.63
C PRO A 271 -0.99 -9.70 9.87
N GLY A 272 0.10 -9.87 10.61
CA GLY A 272 1.45 -9.77 10.05
C GLY A 272 2.49 -10.66 10.74
N ALA A 273 2.11 -11.40 11.80
CA ALA A 273 2.95 -12.38 12.48
C ALA A 273 2.20 -13.72 12.68
N ASP A 274 2.91 -14.73 13.21
CA ASP A 274 2.37 -16.07 13.51
C ASP A 274 1.67 -16.76 12.33
N MET A 275 2.23 -16.66 11.13
CA MET A 275 1.58 -17.17 9.91
C MET A 275 2.47 -18.07 9.08
N LEU A 276 1.82 -18.78 8.16
CA LEU A 276 2.49 -19.62 7.18
C LEU A 276 2.98 -18.77 6.01
N GLY A 277 4.27 -18.87 5.71
CA GLY A 277 4.87 -18.16 4.58
C GLY A 277 6.10 -18.85 4.05
N TYR A 278 6.75 -18.18 3.11
CA TYR A 278 8.07 -18.56 2.61
C TYR A 278 9.13 -17.60 3.18
N GLY A 279 10.35 -18.11 3.34
CA GLY A 279 11.45 -17.43 4.05
C GLY A 279 12.68 -17.32 3.21
N PHE A 280 12.74 -18.07 2.11
CA PHE A 280 13.78 -17.92 1.11
C PHE A 280 13.18 -18.11 -0.29
N THR A 281 13.75 -17.42 -1.26
CA THR A 281 13.27 -17.40 -2.65
C THR A 281 13.34 -18.76 -3.35
N ASN A 282 14.14 -19.69 -2.84
CA ASN A 282 14.29 -21.05 -3.38
C ASN A 282 13.44 -22.10 -2.66
N ARG A 283 12.62 -21.72 -1.67
CA ARG A 283 11.79 -22.67 -0.92
C ARG A 283 10.51 -23.02 -1.67
N ARG A 284 10.04 -24.25 -1.49
CA ARG A 284 8.79 -24.77 -2.07
C ARG A 284 7.71 -25.08 -1.04
N GLU A 285 8.09 -25.11 0.23
CA GLU A 285 7.22 -25.44 1.36
C GLU A 285 7.00 -24.20 2.24
N LEU A 286 5.78 -24.08 2.75
CA LEU A 286 5.43 -23.10 3.78
C LEU A 286 6.04 -23.50 5.13
N PHE A 287 6.36 -22.52 5.95
CA PHE A 287 6.69 -22.72 7.36
C PHE A 287 6.10 -21.59 8.21
N PRO A 288 5.89 -21.83 9.52
CA PRO A 288 5.47 -20.79 10.45
C PRO A 288 6.58 -19.75 10.68
N GLY A 289 6.26 -18.46 10.61
CA GLY A 289 7.19 -17.40 10.93
C GLY A 289 6.53 -16.11 11.40
N ASP A 290 7.34 -15.22 11.96
CA ASP A 290 6.93 -13.92 12.51
C ASP A 290 6.61 -12.86 11.43
N GLY A 291 6.53 -13.28 10.17
CA GLY A 291 6.05 -12.45 9.08
C GLY A 291 6.74 -11.10 8.93
N GLY A 292 5.95 -10.04 8.79
CA GLY A 292 6.39 -8.66 8.65
C GLY A 292 5.26 -7.70 8.26
N THR A 293 5.52 -6.41 8.39
CA THR A 293 4.59 -5.33 8.00
C THR A 293 4.17 -5.38 6.52
N SER A 294 5.03 -5.94 5.65
CA SER A 294 4.70 -6.22 4.25
C SER A 294 3.48 -7.12 4.10
N ILE A 295 3.42 -8.18 4.91
CA ILE A 295 2.30 -9.12 4.89
C ILE A 295 1.06 -8.46 5.51
N ALA A 296 1.23 -7.70 6.60
CA ALA A 296 0.15 -6.91 7.18
C ALA A 296 -0.51 -5.97 6.15
N ALA A 297 0.28 -5.32 5.29
CA ALA A 297 -0.20 -4.48 4.20
C ALA A 297 -0.97 -5.27 3.13
N ALA A 298 -0.43 -6.42 2.69
CA ALA A 298 -1.10 -7.29 1.71
C ALA A 298 -2.42 -7.85 2.26
N ASP A 299 -2.43 -8.26 3.54
CA ASP A 299 -3.63 -8.75 4.21
C ASP A 299 -4.69 -7.68 4.36
N LEU A 300 -4.28 -6.46 4.77
CA LEU A 300 -5.20 -5.32 4.84
C LEU A 300 -5.78 -5.01 3.47
N THR A 301 -4.96 -5.07 2.42
CA THR A 301 -5.41 -4.92 1.04
C THR A 301 -6.47 -5.97 0.69
N GLY A 302 -6.28 -7.23 1.09
CA GLY A 302 -7.28 -8.29 0.96
C GLY A 302 -8.60 -7.95 1.66
N TYR A 303 -8.57 -7.57 2.93
CA TYR A 303 -9.77 -7.19 3.68
C TYR A 303 -10.51 -5.99 3.08
N LEU A 304 -9.77 -4.96 2.69
CA LEU A 304 -10.33 -3.78 2.04
C LEU A 304 -10.93 -4.12 0.67
N THR A 305 -10.36 -5.08 -0.05
CA THR A 305 -10.91 -5.57 -1.32
C THR A 305 -12.30 -6.20 -1.12
N LEU A 306 -12.49 -6.99 -0.06
CA LEU A 306 -13.79 -7.54 0.30
C LEU A 306 -14.79 -6.42 0.68
N ALA A 307 -14.34 -5.41 1.42
CA ALA A 307 -15.17 -4.25 1.77
C ALA A 307 -15.58 -3.42 0.55
N VAL A 308 -14.67 -3.19 -0.41
CA VAL A 308 -14.97 -2.49 -1.67
C VAL A 308 -15.96 -3.29 -2.52
N GLN A 309 -15.86 -4.62 -2.56
CA GLN A 309 -16.84 -5.46 -3.24
C GLN A 309 -18.23 -5.33 -2.59
N LYS A 310 -18.28 -5.35 -1.25
CA LYS A 310 -19.52 -5.23 -0.48
C LYS A 310 -20.20 -3.87 -0.68
N TRP A 311 -19.41 -2.81 -0.78
CA TRP A 311 -19.87 -1.42 -0.85
C TRP A 311 -19.37 -0.73 -2.14
N PRO A 312 -19.85 -1.16 -3.33
CA PRO A 312 -19.29 -0.69 -4.60
C PRO A 312 -19.52 0.81 -4.83
N GLU A 313 -20.60 1.37 -4.28
CA GLU A 313 -20.97 2.79 -4.36
C GLU A 313 -20.16 3.70 -3.42
N ALA A 314 -19.42 3.12 -2.47
CA ALA A 314 -18.61 3.90 -1.54
C ALA A 314 -17.30 4.33 -2.20
N THR A 315 -16.91 5.60 -1.98
CA THR A 315 -15.57 6.06 -2.38
C THR A 315 -14.51 5.39 -1.51
N GLY A 316 -13.25 5.34 -1.96
CA GLY A 316 -12.18 4.83 -1.10
C GLY A 316 -12.02 5.64 0.18
N ASN A 317 -12.28 6.95 0.14
CA ASN A 317 -12.29 7.79 1.35
C ASN A 317 -13.36 7.33 2.35
N GLN A 318 -14.55 6.96 1.87
CA GLN A 318 -15.63 6.45 2.72
C GLN A 318 -15.30 5.08 3.34
N ILE A 319 -14.65 4.20 2.56
CA ILE A 319 -14.10 2.93 3.08
C ILE A 319 -13.06 3.22 4.17
N LEU A 320 -12.16 4.18 3.97
CA LEU A 320 -11.17 4.57 4.97
C LEU A 320 -11.80 5.20 6.21
N GLN A 321 -12.85 6.01 6.06
CA GLN A 321 -13.61 6.55 7.20
C GLN A 321 -14.20 5.41 8.04
N SER A 322 -14.75 4.37 7.39
CA SER A 322 -15.22 3.18 8.10
C SER A 322 -14.07 2.45 8.80
N LEU A 323 -12.93 2.27 8.14
CA LEU A 323 -11.75 1.61 8.68
C LEU A 323 -11.27 2.24 10.00
N VAL A 324 -11.09 3.56 10.03
CA VAL A 324 -10.57 4.24 11.23
C VAL A 324 -11.58 4.34 12.37
N ARG A 325 -12.88 4.16 12.08
CA ARG A 325 -13.98 4.26 13.05
C ARG A 325 -14.42 2.93 13.65
N ASN A 326 -14.13 1.84 12.95
CA ASN A 326 -14.66 0.51 13.25
C ASN A 326 -13.55 -0.53 13.45
N THR A 327 -12.45 -0.15 14.08
CA THR A 327 -11.38 -1.06 14.48
C THR A 327 -11.81 -1.98 15.64
N LYS A 328 -11.12 -3.11 15.83
CA LYS A 328 -11.44 -4.08 16.88
C LYS A 328 -11.43 -3.40 18.25
N GLY A 329 -12.51 -3.59 19.00
CA GLY A 329 -12.67 -3.02 20.34
C GLY A 329 -13.08 -1.54 20.38
N ASN A 330 -13.25 -0.87 19.23
CA ASN A 330 -13.77 0.49 19.18
C ASN A 330 -15.30 0.51 19.03
N ASP A 331 -16.01 0.55 20.14
CA ASP A 331 -17.48 0.64 20.16
C ASP A 331 -18.03 2.07 20.08
N SER A 332 -17.16 3.08 19.95
CA SER A 332 -17.60 4.48 19.96
C SER A 332 -18.19 4.97 18.65
N GLY A 333 -17.86 4.30 17.53
CA GLY A 333 -18.19 4.76 16.16
C GLY A 333 -17.40 6.00 15.70
N GLU A 334 -16.53 6.54 16.56
CA GLU A 334 -15.64 7.64 16.25
C GLU A 334 -14.21 7.14 16.01
N ALA A 335 -13.50 7.83 15.12
CA ALA A 335 -12.11 7.54 14.87
C ALA A 335 -11.28 7.97 16.09
N ARG A 336 -10.48 7.05 16.64
CA ARG A 336 -9.65 7.28 17.83
C ARG A 336 -8.26 6.76 17.58
N LEU A 337 -7.30 7.67 17.54
CA LEU A 337 -5.90 7.33 17.50
C LEU A 337 -5.45 6.95 18.92
N ASP A 338 -4.65 5.89 19.01
CA ASP A 338 -3.97 5.45 20.23
C ASP A 338 -3.10 6.56 20.81
N GLU A 339 -3.27 6.85 22.11
CA GLU A 339 -2.53 7.88 22.83
C GLU A 339 -1.04 7.55 22.94
N GLU A 340 -0.68 6.26 22.94
CA GLU A 340 0.72 5.83 22.92
C GLU A 340 1.32 5.77 21.51
N HIS A 341 0.52 5.98 20.48
CA HIS A 341 0.93 5.93 19.07
C HIS A 341 1.65 4.62 18.70
N ARG A 342 1.22 3.47 19.23
CA ARG A 342 1.75 2.14 18.89
C ARG A 342 0.84 1.40 17.93
N THR A 343 -0.46 1.63 18.04
CA THR A 343 -1.49 0.84 17.36
C THR A 343 -2.28 1.62 16.31
N GLY A 344 -1.97 2.91 16.12
CA GLY A 344 -2.72 3.78 15.23
C GLY A 344 -4.18 3.88 15.67
N PHE A 345 -5.12 3.70 14.75
CA PHE A 345 -6.56 3.64 15.05
C PHE A 345 -6.99 2.28 15.63
N GLY A 346 -6.09 1.30 15.70
CA GLY A 346 -6.34 -0.06 16.18
C GLY A 346 -6.27 -1.12 15.08
N ALA A 347 -6.63 -2.35 15.45
CA ALA A 347 -6.61 -3.50 14.53
C ALA A 347 -7.83 -3.53 13.61
N VAL A 348 -7.62 -3.96 12.36
CA VAL A 348 -8.70 -4.16 11.38
C VAL A 348 -9.75 -5.15 11.89
N ASP A 349 -11.03 -4.79 11.74
CA ASP A 349 -12.19 -5.61 12.05
C ASP A 349 -13.02 -5.80 10.77
N LEU A 350 -12.71 -6.87 10.02
CA LEU A 350 -13.41 -7.19 8.78
C LEU A 350 -14.94 -7.35 8.99
N PRO A 351 -15.43 -8.09 10.00
CA PRO A 351 -16.86 -8.17 10.27
C PRO A 351 -17.54 -6.80 10.41
N ARG A 352 -16.92 -5.85 11.11
CA ARG A 352 -17.45 -4.48 11.22
C ARG A 352 -17.39 -3.72 9.88
N LEU A 353 -16.27 -3.82 9.14
CA LEU A 353 -16.16 -3.22 7.80
C LEU A 353 -17.25 -3.71 6.83
N LEU A 354 -17.64 -4.97 6.94
CA LEU A 354 -18.66 -5.58 6.07
C LEU A 354 -20.10 -5.33 6.51
N SER A 355 -20.31 -4.88 7.75
CA SER A 355 -21.64 -4.65 8.33
C SER A 355 -22.04 -3.18 8.45
N VAL A 356 -21.07 -2.26 8.54
CA VAL A 356 -21.32 -0.82 8.59
C VAL A 356 -21.28 -0.23 7.19
N ASP A 357 -22.40 0.34 6.73
CA ASP A 357 -22.49 1.02 5.43
C ASP A 357 -21.65 2.31 5.44
N PRO A 358 -20.57 2.39 4.64
CA PRO A 358 -19.66 3.53 4.63
C PRO A 358 -20.19 4.72 3.81
N THR A 359 -21.24 4.56 3.00
CA THR A 359 -21.72 5.59 2.05
C THR A 359 -22.26 6.86 2.73
N GLY A 360 -22.55 6.77 4.03
CA GLY A 360 -22.93 7.90 4.88
C GLY A 360 -21.75 8.79 5.31
N TYR A 361 -20.52 8.27 5.29
CA TYR A 361 -19.35 9.01 5.75
C TYR A 361 -18.90 10.09 4.75
N PRO A 362 -18.09 11.08 5.21
CA PRO A 362 -17.48 12.04 4.32
C PRO A 362 -16.61 11.42 3.23
N ASP A 363 -16.77 11.91 2.01
CA ASP A 363 -15.80 11.70 0.93
C ASP A 363 -14.58 12.63 1.12
N VAL A 364 -13.89 12.40 2.24
CA VAL A 364 -12.67 13.08 2.67
C VAL A 364 -11.75 12.02 3.27
N ASN A 365 -10.51 11.92 2.78
CA ASN A 365 -9.54 10.97 3.28
C ASN A 365 -9.23 11.28 4.77
N PRO A 366 -9.54 10.37 5.71
CA PRO A 366 -9.39 10.65 7.14
C PRO A 366 -7.93 10.79 7.55
N LEU A 367 -7.00 10.08 6.90
CA LEU A 367 -5.57 10.11 7.24
C LEU A 367 -4.90 11.39 6.75
N LEU A 368 -5.30 11.86 5.56
CA LEU A 368 -4.90 13.18 5.05
C LEU A 368 -5.41 14.31 5.96
N GLU A 369 -6.69 14.24 6.36
CA GLU A 369 -7.29 15.21 7.29
C GLU A 369 -6.56 15.21 8.64
N TRP A 370 -6.25 14.03 9.18
CA TRP A 370 -5.55 13.88 10.45
C TRP A 370 -4.13 14.45 10.38
N ALA A 371 -3.37 14.10 9.34
CA ALA A 371 -2.02 14.59 9.09
C ALA A 371 -1.95 16.12 9.07
N VAL A 372 -2.83 16.75 8.27
CA VAL A 372 -2.85 18.21 8.15
C VAL A 372 -3.28 18.88 9.46
N LYS A 373 -4.29 18.33 10.16
CA LYS A 373 -4.76 18.91 11.43
C LYS A 373 -3.77 18.71 12.57
N ALA A 374 -3.09 17.56 12.63
CA ALA A 374 -2.07 17.29 13.65
C ALA A 374 -0.88 18.20 13.46
N SER A 375 -0.39 18.36 12.23
CA SER A 375 0.68 19.29 11.89
C SER A 375 0.39 20.72 12.39
N GLU A 376 -0.84 21.21 12.26
CA GLU A 376 -1.21 22.54 12.76
C GLU A 376 -1.31 22.66 14.30
N ARG A 377 -1.42 21.55 15.02
CA ARG A 377 -1.47 21.53 16.50
C ARG A 377 -0.10 21.53 17.16
N HIS A 378 0.94 21.08 16.45
CA HIS A 378 2.30 20.97 16.96
C HIS A 378 3.15 22.14 16.45
N GLU A 379 3.84 22.85 17.34
CA GLU A 379 4.60 24.05 16.99
C GLU A 379 5.72 23.73 15.98
N GLU A 380 6.34 22.57 16.12
CA GLU A 380 7.47 22.07 15.32
C GLU A 380 7.10 21.86 13.85
N THR A 381 5.84 21.48 13.58
CA THR A 381 5.36 21.11 12.24
C THR A 381 4.27 22.05 11.72
N LYS A 382 3.97 23.14 12.45
CA LYS A 382 2.92 24.08 12.09
C LYS A 382 3.23 24.79 10.78
N GLY A 383 2.23 24.91 9.91
CA GLY A 383 2.38 25.55 8.60
C GLY A 383 3.08 24.67 7.56
N MET A 384 3.48 23.43 7.87
CA MET A 384 4.13 22.53 6.91
C MET A 384 3.29 22.34 5.63
N TYR A 385 1.96 22.37 5.74
CA TYR A 385 1.03 22.18 4.61
C TYR A 385 0.38 23.50 4.11
N THR A 386 0.99 24.65 4.40
CA THR A 386 0.58 25.96 3.89
C THR A 386 1.48 26.44 2.75
N GLU A 387 1.04 27.48 2.04
CA GLU A 387 1.88 28.11 1.01
C GLU A 387 2.97 28.95 1.66
N HIS A 388 4.21 28.76 1.21
CA HIS A 388 5.39 29.49 1.64
C HIS A 388 5.97 30.26 0.44
N PRO A 389 5.59 31.54 0.23
CA PRO A 389 6.01 32.34 -0.93
C PRO A 389 7.52 32.57 -1.02
N ASP A 390 8.22 32.37 0.09
CA ASP A 390 9.68 32.45 0.25
C ASP A 390 10.40 31.15 -0.13
N TRP A 391 9.67 30.05 -0.31
CA TRP A 391 10.26 28.78 -0.74
C TRP A 391 10.32 28.69 -2.26
N THR A 392 11.36 28.03 -2.76
CA THR A 392 11.58 27.73 -4.17
C THR A 392 11.51 26.22 -4.40
N ASP A 393 11.41 25.77 -5.65
CA ASP A 393 11.39 24.32 -5.96
C ASP A 393 12.69 23.58 -5.58
N ALA A 394 13.77 24.30 -5.24
CA ALA A 394 14.98 23.72 -4.68
C ALA A 394 15.01 23.71 -3.14
N THR A 395 14.01 24.31 -2.48
CA THR A 395 13.97 24.45 -1.03
C THR A 395 13.51 23.14 -0.39
N PHE A 396 14.42 22.54 0.37
CA PHE A 396 14.10 21.53 1.37
C PHE A 396 14.00 22.23 2.72
N ALA A 397 12.80 22.28 3.26
CA ALA A 397 12.55 22.73 4.62
C ALA A 397 12.48 21.52 5.54
N GLU A 398 12.91 21.69 6.79
CA GLU A 398 12.73 20.69 7.82
C GLU A 398 11.98 21.31 8.99
N SER A 399 11.13 20.51 9.63
CA SER A 399 10.56 20.86 10.93
C SER A 399 11.64 21.01 12.01
N ASP A 400 11.26 21.51 13.18
CA ASP A 400 12.02 21.21 14.39
C ASP A 400 11.96 19.70 14.69
N PRO A 401 12.91 19.14 15.47
CA PRO A 401 12.92 17.71 15.79
C PRO A 401 11.57 17.22 16.36
N PHE A 402 10.98 16.22 15.71
CA PHE A 402 9.63 15.72 16.00
C PHE A 402 9.60 14.19 16.20
N SER A 403 10.67 13.64 16.73
CA SER A 403 10.76 12.24 17.16
C SER A 403 11.65 12.08 18.40
N PRO A 404 11.59 10.94 19.11
CA PRO A 404 12.51 10.63 20.21
C PRO A 404 13.98 10.56 19.78
N SER A 405 14.25 10.21 18.52
CA SER A 405 15.58 10.14 17.92
C SER A 405 16.09 11.50 17.44
N GLY A 406 15.26 12.55 17.48
CA GLY A 406 15.58 13.89 17.00
C GLY A 406 15.46 14.04 15.49
N GLU A 407 14.72 13.14 14.83
CA GLU A 407 14.39 13.24 13.41
C GLU A 407 13.45 14.42 13.17
N LYS A 408 13.55 14.98 11.97
CA LYS A 408 12.72 16.09 11.51
C LYS A 408 11.87 15.62 10.35
N VAL A 409 10.75 16.29 10.13
CA VAL A 409 9.92 16.09 8.95
C VAL A 409 10.46 16.94 7.83
N THR A 410 10.98 16.29 6.79
CA THR A 410 11.41 16.95 5.56
C THR A 410 10.20 17.30 4.72
N CYS A 411 10.21 18.52 4.20
CA CYS A 411 9.15 19.08 3.41
C CYS A 411 9.72 19.93 2.28
N THR A 412 8.96 20.04 1.20
CA THR A 412 9.31 20.85 0.04
C THR A 412 8.16 21.79 -0.33
N THR A 413 8.30 22.65 -1.35
CA THR A 413 7.15 23.48 -1.84
C THR A 413 5.93 22.63 -2.21
N ALA A 414 6.12 21.36 -2.56
CA ALA A 414 5.04 20.43 -2.88
C ALA A 414 4.20 20.03 -1.65
N CYS A 415 4.66 20.21 -0.41
CA CYS A 415 3.81 20.00 0.76
C CYS A 415 2.57 20.91 0.76
N ALA A 416 2.66 22.11 0.20
CA ALA A 416 1.50 22.99 0.05
C ALA A 416 0.40 22.34 -0.81
N LEU A 417 0.75 21.45 -1.76
CA LEU A 417 -0.21 20.68 -2.56
C LEU A 417 -1.02 19.71 -1.68
N VAL A 418 -0.41 19.09 -0.68
CA VAL A 418 -1.11 18.21 0.28
C VAL A 418 -2.18 18.99 1.04
N GLY A 419 -1.82 20.16 1.59
CA GLY A 419 -2.80 21.01 2.28
C GLY A 419 -3.87 21.56 1.36
N ARG A 420 -3.53 21.89 0.10
CA ARG A 420 -4.52 22.29 -0.93
C ARG A 420 -5.50 21.17 -1.23
N GLU A 421 -5.02 19.93 -1.34
CA GLU A 421 -5.86 18.76 -1.58
C GLU A 421 -6.81 18.49 -0.41
N TYR A 422 -6.33 18.48 0.83
CA TYR A 422 -7.23 18.38 2.00
C TYR A 422 -8.34 19.43 1.98
N ARG A 423 -7.97 20.71 1.77
CA ARG A 423 -8.94 21.81 1.69
C ARG A 423 -9.91 21.64 0.51
N ARG A 424 -9.49 21.03 -0.61
CA ARG A 424 -10.34 20.69 -1.74
C ARG A 424 -11.38 19.66 -1.33
N GLN A 425 -10.96 18.55 -0.72
CA GLN A 425 -11.87 17.48 -0.27
C GLN A 425 -12.90 18.01 0.74
N ALA A 426 -12.44 18.77 1.75
CA ALA A 426 -13.32 19.37 2.76
C ALA A 426 -14.32 20.39 2.16
N ARG A 427 -13.93 21.15 1.13
CA ARG A 427 -14.85 22.06 0.40
C ARG A 427 -15.87 21.27 -0.44
N ALA A 428 -15.42 20.22 -1.11
CA ALA A 428 -16.28 19.35 -1.91
C ALA A 428 -17.35 18.70 -1.02
N TRP A 429 -16.96 18.14 0.13
CA TRP A 429 -17.90 17.56 1.07
C TRP A 429 -18.95 18.56 1.59
N ARG A 430 -18.53 19.78 1.95
CA ARG A 430 -19.50 20.84 2.34
C ARG A 430 -20.53 21.15 1.25
N LYS A 431 -20.16 21.03 -0.04
CA LYS A 431 -21.12 21.16 -1.15
C LYS A 431 -22.08 19.98 -1.23
N VAL A 432 -21.60 18.76 -1.00
CA VAL A 432 -22.46 17.56 -0.89
C VAL A 432 -23.49 17.75 0.22
N GLU A 433 -23.06 18.17 1.41
CA GLU A 433 -23.95 18.42 2.54
C GLU A 433 -24.95 19.54 2.26
N GLN A 434 -24.50 20.62 1.63
CA GLN A 434 -25.39 21.72 1.25
C GLN A 434 -26.47 21.25 0.27
N CYS A 435 -26.08 20.53 -0.78
CA CYS A 435 -27.03 19.93 -1.71
C CYS A 435 -28.06 19.03 -1.02
N ARG A 436 -27.64 18.21 -0.05
CA ARG A 436 -28.54 17.33 0.73
C ARG A 436 -29.52 18.15 1.57
N ARG A 437 -29.05 19.21 2.23
CA ARG A 437 -29.91 20.14 3.00
C ARG A 437 -30.93 20.86 2.12
N ASP A 438 -30.56 21.16 0.87
CA ASP A 438 -31.42 21.82 -0.11
C ASP A 438 -32.39 20.85 -0.81
N GLY A 439 -32.42 19.56 -0.42
CA GLY A 439 -33.31 18.54 -0.98
C GLY A 439 -32.87 17.98 -2.33
N GLY A 440 -31.59 18.15 -2.70
CA GLY A 440 -31.03 17.59 -3.92
C GLY A 440 -30.91 16.06 -3.89
N SER A 441 -31.15 15.40 -5.03
CA SER A 441 -31.13 13.94 -5.16
C SER A 441 -29.80 13.36 -5.63
N ASP A 442 -28.97 14.15 -6.32
CA ASP A 442 -27.65 13.75 -6.82
C ASP A 442 -26.58 14.69 -6.25
N CYS A 443 -26.30 14.52 -4.96
CA CYS A 443 -25.36 15.37 -4.25
C CYS A 443 -23.92 14.88 -4.32
N MET A 444 -23.71 13.57 -4.54
CA MET A 444 -22.38 12.98 -4.64
C MET A 444 -21.63 13.42 -5.90
N ARG A 445 -22.30 13.93 -6.93
CA ARG A 445 -21.61 14.60 -8.07
C ARG A 445 -20.66 15.74 -7.65
N TRP A 446 -20.84 16.30 -6.45
CA TRP A 446 -19.97 17.34 -5.89
C TRP A 446 -18.86 16.83 -4.99
N SER A 447 -18.78 15.51 -4.78
CA SER A 447 -17.80 14.89 -3.89
C SER A 447 -16.37 15.08 -4.40
N ALA A 448 -15.40 14.83 -3.53
CA ALA A 448 -14.00 14.99 -3.86
C ALA A 448 -13.57 14.03 -4.98
N THR A 449 -14.03 12.78 -4.91
CA THR A 449 -13.73 11.74 -5.91
C THR A 449 -14.50 11.95 -7.20
N ALA A 450 -15.78 12.35 -7.14
CA ALA A 450 -16.56 12.66 -8.34
C ALA A 450 -16.02 13.85 -9.15
N THR A 451 -15.15 14.68 -8.56
CA THR A 451 -14.55 15.85 -9.20
C THR A 451 -13.05 15.70 -9.46
N ALA A 452 -12.50 14.48 -9.39
CA ALA A 452 -11.09 14.18 -9.57
C ALA A 452 -10.52 14.64 -10.93
N ASP A 453 -11.13 14.23 -12.05
CA ASP A 453 -10.69 14.61 -13.40
C ASP A 453 -10.62 16.12 -13.65
N GLN A 454 -11.49 16.89 -12.98
CA GLN A 454 -11.44 18.34 -13.06
C GLN A 454 -10.25 18.89 -12.24
N ALA A 455 -9.98 18.29 -11.08
CA ALA A 455 -8.87 18.67 -10.22
C ALA A 455 -7.52 18.37 -10.88
N ASP A 456 -7.37 17.23 -11.57
CA ASP A 456 -6.12 16.89 -12.27
C ASP A 456 -5.86 17.84 -13.43
N ARG A 457 -6.86 18.10 -14.29
CA ARG A 457 -6.73 19.10 -15.37
C ARG A 457 -6.35 20.49 -14.87
N GLN A 458 -6.85 20.89 -13.69
CA GLN A 458 -6.45 22.15 -13.08
C GLN A 458 -5.00 22.10 -12.58
N ALA A 459 -4.59 21.00 -11.95
CA ALA A 459 -3.22 20.82 -11.47
C ALA A 459 -2.20 20.82 -12.63
N ASP A 460 -2.54 20.18 -13.75
CA ASP A 460 -1.72 20.19 -14.97
C ASP A 460 -1.60 21.60 -15.55
N ALA A 461 -2.73 22.32 -15.65
CA ALA A 461 -2.73 23.70 -16.13
C ALA A 461 -1.89 24.64 -15.26
N ASP A 462 -1.94 24.48 -13.93
CA ASP A 462 -1.14 25.26 -12.98
C ASP A 462 0.36 24.93 -13.12
N ALA A 463 0.71 23.65 -13.33
CA ALA A 463 2.09 23.22 -13.57
C ALA A 463 2.65 23.78 -14.90
N ASP A 464 1.87 23.73 -15.97
CA ASP A 464 2.23 24.28 -17.28
C ASP A 464 2.42 25.80 -17.22
N ALA A 465 1.53 26.52 -16.52
CA ALA A 465 1.62 27.96 -16.34
C ALA A 465 2.90 28.35 -15.57
N GLY A 466 3.28 27.59 -14.53
CA GLY A 466 4.53 27.79 -13.79
C GLY A 466 5.79 27.49 -14.62
N SER A 467 5.74 26.50 -15.52
CA SER A 467 6.86 26.12 -16.39
C SER A 467 7.17 27.13 -17.51
N SER A 468 6.18 27.93 -17.91
CA SER A 468 6.31 28.92 -18.99
C SER A 468 7.20 30.14 -18.67
N ALA A 469 7.70 30.24 -17.43
CA ALA A 469 8.60 31.29 -16.96
C ALA A 469 10.11 30.96 -17.10
N LEU A 470 10.50 29.81 -17.67
CA LEU A 470 11.92 29.43 -17.81
C LEU A 470 12.31 28.96 -19.23
N PRO A 471 13.49 29.34 -19.77
CA PRO A 471 13.94 28.93 -21.10
C PRO A 471 14.26 27.42 -21.18
N ARG A 472 13.79 26.77 -22.25
CA ARG A 472 13.93 25.33 -22.56
C ARG A 472 15.37 24.81 -22.84
N TRP A 473 16.43 25.35 -22.23
CA TRP A 473 17.82 24.88 -22.49
C TRP A 473 18.63 24.50 -21.25
N VAL A 474 18.00 24.30 -20.09
CA VAL A 474 18.67 23.70 -18.94
C VAL A 474 18.25 22.24 -18.82
N VAL A 475 19.07 21.34 -19.36
CA VAL A 475 19.07 19.92 -18.99
C VAL A 475 19.77 19.83 -17.63
N PRO A 476 19.10 19.44 -16.53
CA PRO A 476 19.80 19.22 -15.28
C PRO A 476 20.52 17.88 -15.37
N VAL A 477 21.84 17.93 -15.53
CA VAL A 477 22.74 16.80 -15.22
C VAL A 477 22.73 16.63 -13.70
N ALA A 478 21.74 15.93 -13.17
CA ALA A 478 21.60 15.62 -11.75
C ALA A 478 21.54 14.10 -11.53
N GLY A 479 22.44 13.35 -12.18
CA GLY A 479 22.43 11.88 -12.12
C GLY A 479 23.36 11.24 -11.07
N VAL A 480 24.31 11.98 -10.48
CA VAL A 480 25.41 11.32 -9.72
C VAL A 480 25.52 11.78 -8.25
N ALA A 481 25.05 12.99 -7.90
CA ALA A 481 25.25 13.52 -6.56
C ALA A 481 24.28 12.97 -5.51
N ALA A 482 23.02 12.70 -5.87
CA ALA A 482 22.01 12.22 -4.93
C ALA A 482 22.29 10.80 -4.41
N LEU A 483 22.77 9.90 -5.29
CA LEU A 483 23.13 8.52 -4.92
C LEU A 483 24.34 8.46 -3.97
N VAL A 484 25.30 9.37 -4.11
CA VAL A 484 26.47 9.43 -3.21
C VAL A 484 26.09 9.94 -1.82
N VAL A 485 25.11 10.85 -1.72
CA VAL A 485 24.61 11.34 -0.42
C VAL A 485 23.80 10.27 0.30
N VAL A 486 22.93 9.55 -0.41
CA VAL A 486 22.14 8.44 0.16
C VAL A 486 23.07 7.28 0.60
N GLY A 487 24.01 6.88 -0.26
CA GLY A 487 25.02 5.86 0.09
C GLY A 487 25.93 6.29 1.25
N GLY A 488 26.26 7.58 1.34
CA GLY A 488 27.07 8.15 2.43
C GLY A 488 26.34 8.17 3.78
N ILE A 489 25.04 8.50 3.79
CA ILE A 489 24.21 8.50 5.01
C ILE A 489 24.02 7.07 5.52
N VAL A 490 23.71 6.13 4.64
CA VAL A 490 23.54 4.70 4.99
C VAL A 490 24.86 4.10 5.49
N ALA A 491 25.99 4.38 4.82
CA ALA A 491 27.30 3.93 5.28
C ALA A 491 27.70 4.53 6.64
N ALA A 492 27.37 5.80 6.89
CA ALA A 492 27.65 6.46 8.16
C ALA A 492 26.80 5.88 9.31
N VAL A 493 25.53 5.54 9.06
CA VAL A 493 24.65 4.87 10.03
C VAL A 493 25.17 3.46 10.34
N VAL A 494 25.57 2.68 9.34
CA VAL A 494 26.14 1.34 9.52
C VAL A 494 27.50 1.38 10.25
N ALA A 495 28.36 2.37 9.94
CA ALA A 495 29.63 2.56 10.63
C ALA A 495 29.44 2.95 12.11
N ARG A 496 28.47 3.81 12.43
CA ARG A 496 28.08 4.13 13.82
C ARG A 496 27.53 2.91 14.56
N ARG A 497 26.77 2.04 13.88
CA ARG A 497 26.25 0.77 14.44
C ARG A 497 27.38 -0.21 14.81
N ARG A 498 28.42 -0.36 13.97
CA ARG A 498 29.59 -1.21 14.29
C ARG A 498 30.46 -0.69 15.43
N ALA A 499 30.55 0.64 15.62
CA ALA A 499 31.34 1.23 16.70
C ALA A 499 30.67 1.06 18.08
N ARG A 500 29.33 1.01 18.14
CA ARG A 500 28.58 0.84 19.40
C ARG A 500 28.49 -0.61 19.88
N GLY A 501 28.47 -1.60 18.97
CA GLY A 501 28.46 -3.03 19.33
C GLY A 501 29.78 -3.61 19.86
N ARG A 502 30.89 -2.86 19.77
CA ARG A 502 32.23 -3.32 20.20
C ARG A 502 32.67 -2.84 21.59
N ARG A 503 31.80 -2.15 22.33
CA ARG A 503 32.06 -1.82 23.73
C ARG A 503 31.17 -2.67 24.63
N ARG A 504 31.71 -3.81 25.08
CA ARG A 504 31.84 -4.22 26.50
C ARG A 504 32.08 -5.72 26.66
N PRO A 505 32.59 -6.22 27.79
CA PRO A 505 32.61 -5.63 29.15
C PRO A 505 33.51 -4.41 29.37
#